data_AF-A0A2H9RHC3-F1
#
_entry.id   AF-A0A2H9RHC3-F1
#
_cell.length_a   1.000
_cell.length_b   1.000
_cell.length_c   1.000
_cell.angle_alpha   90.00
_cell.angle_beta   90.00
_cell.angle_gamma   90.00
#
_symmetry.space_group_name_H-M   'P 1'
#
loop_
_entity.id
_entity.type
_entity.pdbx_description
1 polymer ?
#
loop_
_entity_poly.entity_id
_entity_poly.type
_entity_poly.pdbx_seq_one_letter_code
_entity_poly.pdbx_strand_id
1 'polypeptide(L)'
;MSNKSPKYPASKGVKSKDSLYIPRHDGKFIRDKGGLDKNIIWNVEDVIDFIFPKIYQPRYNEIAVKFINFVLEYEKTGKEEITGFLKDNKYSRSTLENEIIPKLVCFGLLKREREQAKSGKSRYLILSDSLTFSNYLERIAGAWSMIVLTARQKRKVKKQGQV
;
A
#
# COMPACT_ATOMS: atom_id res chain seq x y z
N MET A 1 -20.86 -31.00 6.16
CA MET A 1 -21.71 -29.83 6.48
C MET A 1 -20.97 -28.58 6.04
N SER A 2 -21.52 -27.82 5.08
CA SER A 2 -20.88 -26.64 4.51
C SER A 2 -21.10 -25.44 5.44
N ASN A 3 -20.04 -24.93 6.07
CA ASN A 3 -20.10 -23.69 6.85
C ASN A 3 -20.37 -22.53 5.89
N LYS A 4 -21.62 -22.10 5.79
CA LYS A 4 -22.00 -20.86 5.12
C LYS A 4 -21.27 -19.72 5.83
N SER A 5 -20.31 -19.10 5.14
CA SER A 5 -19.58 -17.94 5.65
C SER A 5 -20.58 -16.85 6.11
N PRO A 6 -20.38 -16.26 7.29
CA PRO A 6 -21.33 -15.29 7.85
C PRO A 6 -21.51 -14.11 6.88
N LYS A 7 -22.77 -13.73 6.62
CA LYS A 7 -23.08 -12.51 5.85
C LYS A 7 -22.70 -11.30 6.71
N TYR A 8 -21.68 -10.56 6.27
CA TYR A 8 -21.28 -9.31 6.89
C TYR A 8 -22.40 -8.25 6.76
N PRO A 9 -22.54 -7.33 7.73
CA PRO A 9 -23.50 -6.24 7.64
C PRO A 9 -23.19 -5.35 6.43
N ALA A 10 -24.23 -4.83 5.78
CA ALA A 10 -24.08 -3.87 4.69
C ALA A 10 -23.43 -2.59 5.23
N SER A 11 -22.19 -2.31 4.81
CA SER A 11 -21.50 -1.07 5.14
C SER A 11 -21.58 -0.11 3.96
N LYS A 12 -21.56 1.21 4.24
CA LYS A 12 -21.41 2.24 3.20
C LYS A 12 -20.02 2.24 2.52
N GLY A 13 -19.20 1.21 2.79
CA GLY A 13 -17.82 1.07 2.33
C GLY A 13 -16.87 2.11 2.94
N VAL A 14 -15.57 1.84 2.87
CA VAL A 14 -14.53 2.87 3.02
C VAL A 14 -14.23 3.41 1.62
N LYS A 15 -13.95 4.71 1.50
CA LYS A 15 -13.57 5.29 0.20
C LYS A 15 -12.29 4.59 -0.30
N SER A 16 -12.29 4.16 -1.57
CA SER A 16 -11.15 3.43 -2.18
C SER A 16 -9.81 4.12 -1.95
N LYS A 17 -9.78 5.46 -2.03
CA LYS A 17 -8.60 6.29 -1.82
C LYS A 17 -7.98 6.15 -0.42
N ASP A 18 -8.78 5.80 0.58
CA ASP A 18 -8.40 5.73 2.00
C ASP A 18 -8.32 4.26 2.50
N SER A 19 -8.44 3.27 1.60
CA SER A 19 -8.52 1.84 1.96
C SER A 19 -7.44 0.99 1.30
N LEU A 20 -6.85 0.07 2.08
CA LEU A 20 -6.06 -1.05 1.59
C LEU A 20 -6.95 -2.27 1.33
N TYR A 21 -6.60 -3.03 0.30
CA TYR A 21 -7.16 -4.35 0.09
C TYR A 21 -6.35 -5.39 0.87
N ILE A 22 -6.90 -5.88 1.97
CA ILE A 22 -6.30 -6.97 2.75
C ILE A 22 -7.16 -8.22 2.54
N PRO A 23 -6.74 -9.15 1.65
CA PRO A 23 -7.48 -10.38 1.39
C PRO A 23 -7.34 -11.37 2.55
N ARG A 24 -8.09 -12.46 2.46
CA ARG A 24 -7.96 -13.59 3.38
C ARG A 24 -6.51 -14.11 3.41
N HIS A 25 -5.95 -14.23 4.62
CA HIS A 25 -4.58 -14.70 4.85
C HIS A 25 -4.33 -16.14 4.37
N ASP A 26 -5.38 -16.97 4.34
CA ASP A 26 -5.37 -18.36 3.86
C ASP A 26 -5.87 -18.50 2.41
N GLY A 27 -6.14 -17.37 1.74
CA GLY A 27 -6.73 -17.33 0.41
C GLY A 27 -5.73 -17.59 -0.72
N LYS A 28 -6.28 -17.87 -1.90
CA LYS A 28 -5.52 -18.05 -3.15
C LYS A 28 -4.60 -16.86 -3.44
N PHE A 29 -5.07 -15.63 -3.20
CA PHE A 29 -4.29 -14.41 -3.43
C PHE A 29 -2.93 -14.41 -2.70
N ILE A 30 -2.91 -14.79 -1.42
CA ILE A 30 -1.67 -14.79 -0.62
C ILE A 30 -0.81 -16.01 -0.98
N ARG A 31 -1.44 -17.16 -1.23
CA ARG A 31 -0.74 -18.38 -1.63
C ARG A 31 -0.03 -18.22 -2.98
N ASP A 32 -0.66 -17.57 -3.95
CA ASP A 32 -0.08 -17.32 -5.27
C ASP A 32 1.16 -16.40 -5.19
N LYS A 33 1.26 -15.60 -4.13
CA LYS A 33 2.43 -14.78 -3.76
C LYS A 33 3.47 -15.51 -2.90
N GLY A 34 3.33 -16.83 -2.76
CA GLY A 34 4.21 -17.69 -1.95
C GLY A 34 3.81 -17.81 -0.47
N GLY A 35 2.90 -16.98 0.04
CA GLY A 35 2.46 -17.01 1.43
C GLY A 35 2.91 -15.79 2.25
N LEU A 36 2.86 -15.91 3.58
CA LEU A 36 3.26 -14.86 4.54
C LEU A 36 4.65 -15.13 5.18
N ASP A 37 5.41 -16.08 4.65
CA ASP A 37 6.77 -16.33 5.11
C ASP A 37 7.64 -15.11 4.78
N LYS A 38 8.41 -14.63 5.76
CA LYS A 38 9.28 -13.45 5.62
C LYS A 38 10.46 -13.68 4.69
N ASN A 39 10.82 -14.94 4.41
CA ASN A 39 11.88 -15.28 3.46
C ASN A 39 11.42 -15.14 2.00
N ILE A 40 10.12 -14.95 1.77
CA ILE A 40 9.57 -14.77 0.44
C ILE A 40 9.63 -13.29 0.09
N ILE A 41 10.33 -12.99 -0.99
CA ILE A 41 10.50 -11.62 -1.49
C ILE A 41 9.34 -11.34 -2.45
N TRP A 42 8.53 -10.34 -2.10
CA TRP A 42 7.48 -9.82 -2.96
C TRP A 42 8.03 -8.73 -3.87
N ASN A 43 7.62 -8.76 -5.13
CA ASN A 43 7.98 -7.74 -6.10
C ASN A 43 7.05 -6.53 -5.99
N VAL A 44 7.36 -5.45 -6.73
CA VAL A 44 6.53 -4.23 -6.76
C VAL A 44 5.08 -4.54 -7.12
N GLU A 45 4.83 -5.41 -8.11
CA GLU A 45 3.46 -5.82 -8.49
C GLU A 45 2.69 -6.43 -7.31
N ASP A 46 3.36 -7.28 -6.52
CA ASP A 46 2.74 -7.94 -5.38
C ASP A 46 2.35 -6.96 -4.28
N VAL A 47 3.20 -5.97 -4.00
CA VAL A 47 2.91 -4.91 -3.02
C VAL A 47 1.79 -4.00 -3.52
N ILE A 48 1.83 -3.63 -4.81
CA ILE A 48 0.85 -2.72 -5.40
C ILE A 48 -0.53 -3.35 -5.47
N ASP A 49 -0.66 -4.67 -5.57
CA ASP A 49 -1.96 -5.35 -5.49
C ASP A 49 -2.72 -5.10 -4.17
N PHE A 50 -2.04 -4.76 -3.06
CA PHE A 50 -2.71 -4.41 -1.81
C PHE A 50 -3.26 -2.97 -1.81
N ILE A 51 -2.80 -2.12 -2.73
CA ILE A 51 -3.18 -0.70 -2.83
C ILE A 51 -4.15 -0.50 -4.00
N PHE A 52 -3.80 -1.06 -5.14
CA PHE A 52 -4.58 -1.11 -6.38
C PHE A 52 -4.78 -2.57 -6.74
N PRO A 53 -5.76 -3.26 -6.13
CA PRO A 53 -5.99 -4.67 -6.41
C PRO A 53 -6.34 -4.90 -7.87
N LYS A 54 -5.49 -5.65 -8.59
CA LYS A 54 -5.65 -5.93 -10.03
C LYS A 54 -7.00 -6.55 -10.38
N ILE A 55 -7.59 -7.32 -9.46
CA ILE A 55 -8.92 -7.93 -9.61
C ILE A 55 -10.07 -6.92 -9.68
N TYR A 56 -9.89 -5.70 -9.13
CA TYR A 56 -10.92 -4.65 -9.12
C TYR A 56 -10.52 -3.45 -9.98
N GLN A 57 -9.22 -3.17 -10.09
CA GLN A 57 -8.70 -1.95 -10.71
C GLN A 57 -7.47 -2.28 -11.59
N PRO A 58 -7.61 -3.13 -12.63
CA PRO A 58 -6.48 -3.65 -13.40
C PRO A 58 -5.66 -2.55 -14.08
N ARG A 59 -6.33 -1.52 -14.63
CA ARG A 59 -5.65 -0.42 -15.31
C ARG A 59 -4.88 0.49 -14.34
N TYR A 60 -5.43 0.73 -13.16
CA TYR A 60 -4.76 1.55 -12.14
C TYR A 60 -3.59 0.79 -11.52
N ASN A 61 -3.74 -0.52 -11.30
CA ASN A 61 -2.65 -1.39 -10.90
C ASN A 61 -1.49 -1.33 -11.92
N GLU A 62 -1.77 -1.54 -13.21
CA GLU A 62 -0.74 -1.50 -14.26
C GLU A 62 0.03 -0.17 -14.27
N ILE A 63 -0.70 0.95 -14.23
CA ILE A 63 -0.08 2.29 -14.20
C ILE A 63 0.74 2.48 -12.93
N ALA A 64 0.22 2.09 -11.77
CA ALA A 64 0.90 2.24 -10.48
C ALA A 64 2.18 1.40 -10.40
N VAL A 65 2.16 0.15 -10.88
CA VAL A 65 3.35 -0.72 -10.93
C VAL A 65 4.44 -0.09 -11.79
N LYS A 66 4.10 0.29 -13.03
CA LYS A 66 5.06 0.93 -13.93
C LYS A 66 5.59 2.25 -13.38
N PHE A 67 4.73 3.05 -12.77
CA PHE A 67 5.11 4.33 -12.22
C PHE A 67 6.01 4.20 -11.01
N ILE A 68 5.77 3.24 -10.10
CA ILE A 68 6.67 2.99 -8.98
C ILE A 68 8.03 2.50 -9.47
N ASN A 69 8.07 1.53 -10.39
CA ASN A 69 9.34 1.09 -10.97
C ASN A 69 10.11 2.25 -11.59
N PHE A 70 9.42 3.10 -12.36
CA PHE A 70 10.01 4.32 -12.92
C PHE A 70 10.55 5.25 -11.83
N VAL A 71 9.78 5.57 -10.78
CA VAL A 71 10.24 6.46 -9.71
C VAL A 71 11.47 5.88 -8.98
N LEU A 72 11.52 4.56 -8.78
CA LEU A 72 12.64 3.88 -8.12
C LEU A 72 13.95 3.91 -8.94
N GLU A 73 13.90 4.24 -10.24
CA GLU A 73 15.09 4.43 -11.08
C GLU A 73 15.78 5.78 -10.82
N TYR A 74 15.13 6.71 -10.13
CA TYR A 74 15.64 8.06 -9.87
C TYR A 74 15.68 8.36 -8.38
N GLU A 75 16.65 9.16 -7.94
CA GLU A 75 16.64 9.70 -6.57
C GLU A 75 15.45 10.66 -6.36
N LYS A 76 15.11 11.44 -7.40
CA LYS A 76 13.99 12.38 -7.41
C LYS A 76 13.34 12.40 -8.79
N THR A 77 12.02 12.35 -8.82
CA THR A 77 11.21 12.42 -10.04
C THR A 77 10.47 13.75 -10.08
N GLY A 78 10.84 14.60 -11.02
CA GLY A 78 10.25 15.93 -11.22
C GLY A 78 9.22 15.97 -12.34
N LYS A 79 8.82 17.19 -12.72
CA LYS A 79 7.80 17.44 -13.74
C LYS A 79 8.22 16.93 -15.13
N GLU A 80 9.50 17.05 -15.46
CA GLU A 80 10.04 16.68 -16.77
C GLU A 80 10.02 15.16 -16.95
N GLU A 81 10.51 14.44 -15.94
CA GLU A 81 10.52 12.98 -15.87
C GLU A 81 9.09 12.42 -15.93
N ILE A 82 8.16 12.96 -15.13
CA ILE A 82 6.75 12.56 -15.15
C ILE A 82 6.13 12.80 -16.53
N THR A 83 6.48 13.92 -17.19
CA THR A 83 5.95 14.22 -18.52
C THR A 83 6.50 13.27 -19.58
N GLY A 84 7.77 12.87 -19.48
CA GLY A 84 8.37 11.82 -20.31
C GLY A 84 7.64 10.48 -20.13
N PHE A 85 7.54 10.01 -18.88
CA PHE A 85 6.84 8.76 -18.52
C PHE A 85 5.42 8.69 -19.11
N LEU A 86 4.64 9.78 -18.98
CA LEU A 86 3.28 9.85 -19.50
C LEU A 86 3.22 9.75 -21.03
N LYS A 87 4.15 10.39 -21.74
CA LYS A 87 4.23 10.34 -23.21
C LYS A 87 4.61 8.95 -23.69
N ASP A 88 5.65 8.36 -23.10
CA ASP A 88 6.20 7.08 -23.52
C ASP A 88 5.20 5.93 -23.31
N ASN A 89 4.45 5.99 -22.21
CA ASN A 89 3.46 4.97 -21.87
C ASN A 89 2.03 5.29 -22.35
N LYS A 90 1.81 6.46 -22.97
CA LYS A 90 0.49 6.93 -23.45
C LYS A 90 -0.57 6.94 -22.33
N TYR A 91 -0.20 7.41 -21.15
CA TYR A 91 -1.09 7.49 -20.00
C TYR A 91 -1.67 8.90 -19.83
N SER A 92 -2.89 8.96 -19.28
CA SER A 92 -3.52 10.24 -18.94
C SER A 92 -2.82 10.87 -17.73
N ARG A 93 -2.45 12.15 -17.88
CA ARG A 93 -1.97 12.97 -16.76
C ARG A 93 -2.99 13.00 -15.62
N SER A 94 -4.28 13.12 -15.93
CA SER A 94 -5.32 13.22 -14.90
C SER A 94 -5.40 11.96 -14.04
N THR A 95 -5.29 10.77 -14.65
CA THR A 95 -5.29 9.50 -13.91
C THR A 95 -4.08 9.43 -12.98
N LEU A 96 -2.89 9.77 -13.47
CA LEU A 96 -1.67 9.71 -12.68
C LEU A 96 -1.70 10.73 -11.52
N GLU A 97 -2.04 11.99 -11.79
CA GLU A 97 -1.96 13.08 -10.82
C GLU A 97 -3.12 13.10 -9.81
N ASN A 98 -4.31 12.63 -10.19
CA ASN A 98 -5.49 12.70 -9.33
C ASN A 98 -5.83 11.39 -8.62
N GLU A 99 -5.46 10.24 -9.20
CA GLU A 99 -5.82 8.93 -8.63
C GLU A 99 -4.59 8.18 -8.11
N ILE A 100 -3.56 8.01 -8.95
CA ILE A 100 -2.43 7.15 -8.64
C ILE A 100 -1.48 7.78 -7.62
N ILE A 101 -0.89 8.94 -7.96
CA ILE A 101 0.07 9.65 -7.10
C ILE A 101 -0.55 9.95 -5.72
N PRO A 102 -1.76 10.53 -5.61
CA PRO A 102 -2.33 10.87 -4.31
C PRO A 102 -2.50 9.65 -3.41
N LYS A 103 -2.91 8.50 -3.96
CA LYS A 103 -3.08 7.28 -3.17
C LYS A 103 -1.74 6.69 -2.75
N LEU A 104 -0.75 6.65 -3.63
CA LEU A 104 0.61 6.18 -3.29
C LEU A 104 1.27 7.04 -2.21
N VAL A 105 1.07 8.36 -2.28
CA VAL A 105 1.52 9.30 -1.24
C VAL A 105 0.74 9.12 0.05
N CYS A 106 -0.58 8.93 -0.02
CA CYS A 106 -1.42 8.70 1.15
C CYS A 106 -1.02 7.45 1.94
N PHE A 107 -0.67 6.37 1.25
CA PHE A 107 -0.13 5.16 1.89
C PHE A 107 1.36 5.26 2.22
N GLY A 108 2.05 6.33 1.83
CA GLY A 108 3.44 6.55 2.20
C GLY A 108 4.43 5.67 1.44
N LEU A 109 4.10 5.27 0.21
CA LEU A 109 5.04 4.66 -0.73
C LEU A 109 5.89 5.72 -1.43
N LEU A 110 5.29 6.91 -1.63
CA LEU A 110 5.95 8.06 -2.22
C LEU A 110 5.89 9.25 -1.27
N LYS A 111 6.94 10.05 -1.27
CA LYS A 111 6.96 11.37 -0.65
C LYS A 111 6.66 12.42 -1.70
N ARG A 112 5.84 13.41 -1.34
CA ARG A 112 5.51 14.54 -2.20
C ARG A 112 6.12 15.82 -1.64
N GLU A 113 7.04 16.40 -2.39
CA GLU A 113 7.67 17.68 -2.07
C GLU A 113 7.30 18.73 -3.11
N ARG A 114 7.54 20.00 -2.75
CA ARG A 114 7.31 21.16 -3.61
C ARG A 114 8.58 21.99 -3.64
N GLU A 115 9.22 22.05 -4.79
CA GLU A 115 10.36 22.94 -5.00
C GLU A 115 9.88 24.29 -5.53
N GLN A 116 10.48 25.38 -5.04
CA GLN A 116 10.20 26.71 -5.57
C GLN A 116 10.84 26.85 -6.95
N ALA A 117 10.07 27.26 -7.96
CA ALA A 117 10.65 27.67 -9.23
C ALA A 117 11.57 28.87 -9.01
N LYS A 118 12.68 28.93 -9.77
CA LYS A 118 13.65 30.04 -9.74
C LYS A 118 13.01 31.44 -9.93
N SER A 119 11.79 31.54 -10.47
CA SER A 119 11.03 32.78 -10.66
C SER A 119 9.93 33.05 -9.61
N GLY A 120 9.88 32.28 -8.52
CA GLY A 120 9.02 32.52 -7.35
C GLY A 120 7.51 32.28 -7.54
N LYS A 121 6.99 32.19 -8.77
CA LYS A 121 5.55 32.10 -9.06
C LYS A 121 4.99 30.68 -9.20
N SER A 122 5.82 29.66 -9.41
CA SER A 122 5.37 28.27 -9.58
C SER A 122 6.10 27.34 -8.61
N ARG A 123 5.41 26.30 -8.13
CA ARG A 123 6.03 25.24 -7.33
C ARG A 123 5.90 23.94 -8.10
N TYR A 124 7.03 23.28 -8.36
CA TYR A 124 7.03 22.02 -9.11
C TYR A 124 6.88 20.84 -8.15
N LEU A 125 6.18 19.81 -8.63
CA LEU A 125 6.04 18.54 -7.94
C LEU A 125 7.37 17.81 -8.00
N ILE A 126 7.87 17.39 -6.84
CA ILE A 126 8.96 16.42 -6.74
C ILE A 126 8.44 15.21 -5.98
N LEU A 127 8.70 14.03 -6.53
CA LEU A 127 8.40 12.75 -5.92
C LEU A 127 9.70 12.01 -5.61
N SER A 128 9.72 11.31 -4.50
CA SER A 128 10.76 10.33 -4.16
C SER A 128 10.10 9.13 -3.49
N ASP A 129 10.81 8.02 -3.38
CA ASP A 129 10.36 6.87 -2.61
C ASP A 129 10.25 7.18 -1.11
N SER A 130 9.52 6.35 -0.38
CA SER A 130 9.31 6.49 1.06
C SER A 130 9.13 5.16 1.77
N LEU A 131 9.76 5.04 2.94
CA LEU A 131 9.58 3.92 3.89
C LEU A 131 8.41 4.13 4.86
N THR A 132 7.60 5.17 4.66
CA THR A 132 6.50 5.47 5.58
C THR A 132 5.47 4.33 5.62
N PHE A 133 5.20 3.70 4.48
CA PHE A 133 4.31 2.55 4.38
C PHE A 133 4.75 1.38 5.30
N SER A 134 6.01 0.96 5.19
CA SER A 134 6.54 -0.15 6.00
C SER A 134 6.53 0.20 7.49
N ASN A 135 6.96 1.42 7.84
CA ASN A 135 6.95 1.90 9.23
C ASN A 135 5.56 1.83 9.87
N TYR A 136 4.51 2.22 9.14
CA TYR A 136 3.12 2.13 9.62
C TYR A 136 2.70 0.69 9.87
N LEU A 137 2.92 -0.21 8.90
CA LEU A 137 2.49 -1.60 9.01
C LEU A 137 3.26 -2.36 10.08
N GLU A 138 4.57 -2.16 10.18
CA GLU A 138 5.40 -2.75 11.23
C GLU A 138 4.93 -2.30 12.62
N ARG A 139 4.60 -1.01 12.78
CA ARG A 139 4.09 -0.49 14.05
C ARG A 139 2.77 -1.14 14.43
N ILE A 140 1.84 -1.27 13.49
CA ILE A 140 0.54 -1.91 13.72
C ILE A 140 0.73 -3.39 14.10
N ALA A 141 1.53 -4.12 13.33
CA ALA A 141 1.80 -5.54 13.56
C ALA A 141 2.49 -5.79 14.91
N GLY A 142 3.48 -4.97 15.25
CA GLY A 142 4.19 -5.04 16.54
C GLY A 142 3.28 -4.75 17.72
N ALA A 143 2.42 -3.73 17.63
CA ALA A 143 1.47 -3.39 18.68
C ALA A 143 0.50 -4.55 18.96
N TRP A 144 -0.08 -5.14 17.91
CA TRP A 144 -0.97 -6.29 18.08
C TRP A 144 -0.26 -7.50 18.71
N SER A 145 0.97 -7.77 18.27
CA SER A 145 1.79 -8.85 18.83
C SER A 145 2.00 -8.69 20.34
N MET A 146 2.33 -7.47 20.80
CA MET A 146 2.49 -7.20 22.24
C MET A 146 1.18 -7.39 23.03
N ILE A 147 0.05 -6.93 22.49
CA ILE A 147 -1.26 -7.09 23.11
C ILE A 147 -1.58 -8.58 23.32
N VAL A 148 -1.36 -9.40 22.28
CA VAL A 148 -1.62 -10.85 22.33
C VAL A 148 -0.70 -11.56 23.32
N LEU A 149 0.59 -11.26 23.31
CA LEU A 149 1.57 -11.87 24.23
C LEU A 149 1.23 -11.54 25.69
N THR A 150 0.90 -10.27 25.96
CA THR A 150 0.47 -9.82 27.30
C THR A 150 -0.79 -10.56 27.75
N ALA A 151 -1.80 -10.66 26.89
CA ALA A 151 -3.03 -11.38 27.20
C ALA A 151 -2.77 -12.87 27.48
N ARG A 152 -1.88 -13.52 26.73
CA ARG A 152 -1.48 -14.92 26.95
C ARG A 152 -0.79 -15.09 28.31
N GLN A 153 0.11 -14.18 28.67
CA GLN A 153 0.80 -14.24 29.96
C GLN A 153 -0.18 -14.07 31.13
N LYS A 154 -1.10 -13.12 31.06
CA LYS A 154 -2.15 -12.93 32.07
C LYS A 154 -3.00 -14.19 32.27
N ARG A 155 -3.34 -14.91 31.19
CA ARG A 155 -4.09 -16.18 31.28
C ARG A 155 -3.28 -17.29 31.95
N LYS A 156 -1.96 -17.36 31.73
CA LYS A 156 -1.09 -18.33 32.40
C LYS A 156 -1.05 -18.09 33.91
N VAL A 157 -0.82 -16.84 34.33
CA VAL A 157 -0.80 -16.46 35.76
C VAL A 157 -2.15 -16.74 36.43
N LYS A 158 -3.27 -16.37 35.78
CA LYS A 158 -4.62 -16.64 36.30
C LYS A 158 -4.89 -18.13 36.49
N LYS A 159 -4.40 -18.99 35.60
CA LYS A 159 -4.53 -20.45 35.72
C LYS A 159 -3.68 -21.03 36.86
N GLN A 160 -2.54 -20.41 37.18
CA GLN A 160 -1.65 -20.85 38.26
C GLN A 160 -2.11 -20.38 39.64
N GLY A 161 -2.77 -19.22 39.74
CA GLY A 161 -3.35 -18.72 41.01
C GLY A 161 -4.75 -19.25 41.33
N GLN A 162 -5.27 -20.22 40.56
CA GLN A 162 -6.52 -20.94 40.83
C GLN A 162 -6.27 -22.41 41.22
N VAL A 163 -5.02 -22.75 41.54
CA VAL A 163 -4.61 -24.04 42.12
C VAL A 163 -4.24 -23.81 43.58
#